data_AF-A0A2J6SPA1-F1
#
_entry.id   AF-A0A2J6SPA1-F1
#
_cell.length_a   1.000
_cell.length_b   1.000
_cell.length_c   1.000
_cell.angle_alpha   90.00
_cell.angle_beta   90.00
_cell.angle_gamma   90.00
#
_symmetry.space_group_name_H-M   'P 1'
#
loop_
_entity.id
_entity.type
_entity.pdbx_description
1 polymer ?
#
loop_
_entity_poly.entity_id
_entity_poly.type
_entity_poly.pdbx_seq_one_letter_code
_entity_poly.pdbx_strand_id
1 'polypeptide(L)'
;IIAVHGIETTSPKTWTAYERDTEPKGRSFYWLKDADMLPSVIKRARIWVFDYNSNYSHNAQTVRIDGLAATLLNCIKDRHDDFESRKFVFIGSCFGGIVVAEVIISRRGLPNQF
;
A
#
# COMPACT_ATOMS: atom_id res chain seq x y z
N ILE A 1 -7.91 1.70 4.65
CA ILE A 1 -7.25 1.58 3.33
C ILE A 1 -5.80 1.26 3.58
N ILE A 2 -5.25 0.26 2.89
CA ILE A 2 -3.83 -0.10 2.96
C ILE A 2 -3.27 0.02 1.54
N ALA A 3 -2.38 0.98 1.34
CA ALA A 3 -1.75 1.24 0.05
C ALA A 3 -0.37 0.58 -0.01
N VAL A 4 -0.09 -0.16 -1.08
CA VAL A 4 1.13 -0.93 -1.29
C VAL A 4 1.76 -0.51 -2.62
N HIS A 5 2.97 0.05 -2.55
CA HIS A 5 3.65 0.55 -3.74
C HIS A 5 4.40 -0.55 -4.50
N GLY A 6 4.82 -0.23 -5.73
CA GLY A 6 5.62 -1.12 -6.58
C GLY A 6 7.11 -1.07 -6.29
N ILE A 7 7.86 -1.78 -7.13
CA ILE A 7 9.33 -1.79 -7.18
C ILE A 7 9.86 -0.40 -7.59
N GLU A 8 11.04 -0.01 -7.08
CA GLU A 8 11.77 1.23 -7.43
C GLU A 8 10.95 2.52 -7.20
N THR A 9 10.09 2.49 -6.18
CA THR A 9 9.31 3.64 -5.75
C THR A 9 9.02 3.58 -4.26
N THR A 10 8.62 4.70 -3.68
CA THR A 10 8.30 4.82 -2.26
C THR A 10 7.00 5.59 -2.08
N SER A 11 6.57 5.71 -0.84
CA SER A 11 5.65 6.76 -0.41
C SER A 11 6.43 8.01 -0.01
N PRO A 12 5.99 9.21 -0.43
CA PRO A 12 4.74 9.51 -1.13
C PRO A 12 4.83 9.41 -2.67
N LYS A 13 6.00 9.14 -3.25
CA LYS A 13 6.26 9.24 -4.70
C LYS A 13 5.23 8.52 -5.55
N THR A 14 4.92 7.27 -5.23
CA THR A 14 3.95 6.41 -5.95
C THR A 14 2.55 7.03 -6.04
N TRP A 15 2.21 7.87 -5.06
CA TRP A 15 0.87 8.39 -4.82
C TRP A 15 0.78 9.90 -5.07
N THR A 16 1.85 10.49 -5.58
CA THR A 16 1.90 11.90 -5.95
C THR A 16 1.63 12.01 -7.44
N ALA A 17 0.60 12.76 -7.80
CA ALA A 17 0.27 13.09 -9.18
C ALA A 17 0.36 14.60 -9.39
N TYR A 18 0.27 15.04 -10.64
CA TYR A 18 0.33 16.44 -11.04
C TYR A 18 -0.94 16.78 -11.81
N GLU A 19 -1.49 17.97 -11.61
CA GLU A 19 -2.64 18.48 -12.38
C GLU A 19 -2.35 18.46 -13.89
N ARG A 20 -1.08 18.65 -14.23
CA ARG A 20 -0.51 18.47 -15.56
C ARG A 20 0.79 17.72 -15.41
N ASP A 21 0.90 16.55 -16.05
CA ASP A 21 2.11 15.72 -16.02
C ASP A 21 3.04 15.96 -17.23
N THR A 22 2.74 16.99 -18.03
CA THR A 22 3.62 17.52 -19.08
C THR A 22 4.33 18.77 -18.62
N GLU A 23 5.53 19.03 -19.16
CA GLU A 23 6.34 20.18 -18.74
C GLU A 23 5.80 21.52 -19.27
N PRO A 24 5.80 22.59 -18.47
CA PRO A 24 6.11 22.59 -17.03
C PRO A 24 5.01 21.88 -16.23
N LYS A 25 5.40 21.00 -15.30
CA LYS A 25 4.43 20.29 -14.46
C LYS A 25 3.53 21.25 -13.69
N GLY A 26 2.26 20.85 -13.56
CA GLY A 26 1.30 21.56 -12.73
C GLY A 26 1.55 21.38 -11.23
N ARG A 27 0.62 21.86 -10.40
CA ARG A 27 0.66 21.60 -8.94
C ARG A 27 0.64 20.09 -8.70
N SER A 28 1.50 19.61 -7.80
CA SER A 28 1.45 18.24 -7.31
C SER A 28 0.45 18.09 -6.19
N PHE A 29 -0.16 16.91 -6.10
CA PHE A 29 -1.05 16.55 -5.00
C PHE A 29 -0.78 15.12 -4.56
N TYR A 30 -0.80 14.90 -3.25
CA TYR A 30 -0.66 13.59 -2.66
C TYR A 30 -2.04 12.95 -2.53
N TRP A 31 -2.36 12.08 -3.49
CA TRP A 31 -3.68 11.48 -3.66
C TRP A 31 -4.22 10.77 -2.40
N LEU A 32 -3.35 10.15 -1.58
CA LEU A 32 -3.76 9.47 -0.35
C LEU A 32 -3.99 10.40 0.84
N LYS A 33 -3.51 11.66 0.80
CA LYS A 33 -3.47 12.54 1.97
C LYS A 33 -4.23 13.85 1.79
N ASP A 34 -4.17 14.43 0.59
CA ASP A 34 -4.73 15.77 0.36
C ASP A 34 -6.25 15.76 0.50
N ALA A 35 -6.79 16.81 1.12
CA ALA A 35 -8.18 16.83 1.61
C ALA A 35 -9.23 16.77 0.48
N ASP A 36 -8.87 17.22 -0.72
CA ASP A 36 -9.68 17.21 -1.94
C ASP A 36 -9.50 15.92 -2.78
N MET A 37 -8.71 14.96 -2.32
CA MET A 37 -8.41 13.71 -3.02
C MET A 37 -9.13 12.51 -2.41
N LEU A 38 -8.48 11.35 -2.26
CA LEU A 38 -9.08 10.12 -1.72
C LEU A 38 -9.81 10.33 -0.37
N PRO A 39 -9.30 11.14 0.58
CA PRO A 39 -10.03 11.45 1.82
C PRO A 39 -11.41 12.11 1.62
N SER A 40 -11.61 12.87 0.54
CA SER A 40 -12.91 13.49 0.23
C SER A 40 -13.95 12.47 -0.23
N VAL A 41 -13.51 11.43 -0.94
CA VAL A 41 -14.34 10.37 -1.50
C VAL A 41 -14.71 9.35 -0.43
N ILE A 42 -13.73 8.90 0.36
CA ILE A 42 -13.93 7.91 1.43
C ILE A 42 -13.71 8.59 2.78
N LYS A 43 -14.72 9.34 3.19
CA LYS A 43 -14.69 10.09 4.46
C LYS A 43 -14.41 9.16 5.64
N ARG A 44 -13.56 9.62 6.57
CA ARG A 44 -13.17 8.91 7.82
C ARG A 44 -12.36 7.62 7.58
N ALA A 45 -11.88 7.37 6.37
CA ALA A 45 -10.95 6.27 6.12
C ALA A 45 -9.63 6.49 6.89
N ARG A 46 -9.17 5.47 7.61
CA ARG A 46 -7.78 5.39 8.05
C ARG A 46 -6.96 4.88 6.87
N ILE A 47 -5.92 5.61 6.49
CA ILE A 47 -5.08 5.30 5.33
C ILE A 47 -3.69 4.93 5.86
N TRP A 48 -3.29 3.70 5.57
CA TRP A 48 -1.99 3.15 5.89
C TRP A 48 -1.23 2.93 4.59
N VAL A 49 0.10 3.06 4.67
CA VAL A 49 0.99 2.77 3.57
C VAL A 49 1.96 1.69 4.03
N PHE A 50 2.09 0.62 3.25
CA PHE A 50 3.15 -0.36 3.43
C PHE A 50 4.36 0.07 2.60
N ASP A 51 5.28 0.80 3.24
CA ASP A 51 6.45 1.41 2.61
C ASP A 51 7.69 0.51 2.77
N TYR A 52 7.70 -0.64 2.09
CA TYR A 52 8.79 -1.61 2.15
C TYR A 52 9.98 -1.17 1.30
N ASN A 53 11.18 -1.73 1.54
CA ASN A 53 12.32 -1.48 0.66
C ASN A 53 12.06 -2.14 -0.70
N SER A 54 11.69 -1.33 -1.69
CA SER A 54 11.34 -1.77 -3.03
C SER A 54 12.48 -1.63 -4.04
N ASN A 55 13.69 -1.27 -3.58
CA ASN A 55 14.83 -1.13 -4.46
C ASN A 55 15.17 -2.47 -5.11
N TYR A 56 15.53 -2.41 -6.39
CA TYR A 56 15.99 -3.53 -7.21
C TYR A 56 17.41 -3.29 -7.74
N SER A 57 17.77 -2.03 -8.01
CA SER A 57 19.05 -1.65 -8.61
C SER A 57 20.17 -1.41 -7.59
N HIS A 58 19.86 -0.81 -6.43
CA HIS A 58 20.84 -0.44 -5.41
C HIS A 58 20.28 -0.73 -4.01
N ASN A 59 21.06 -1.31 -3.10
CA ASN A 59 20.59 -1.73 -1.76
C ASN A 59 19.30 -2.57 -1.84
N ALA A 60 19.23 -3.43 -2.85
CA ALA A 60 18.05 -4.21 -3.15
C ALA A 60 17.76 -5.21 -2.03
N GLN A 61 16.51 -5.24 -1.58
CA GLN A 61 16.09 -6.24 -0.61
C GLN A 61 15.99 -7.60 -1.30
N THR A 62 16.71 -8.60 -0.80
CA THR A 62 16.52 -10.00 -1.23
C THR A 62 15.42 -10.62 -0.39
N VAL A 63 14.18 -10.51 -0.84
CA VAL A 63 13.01 -11.11 -0.19
C VAL A 63 12.12 -11.77 -1.24
N ARG A 64 11.55 -12.92 -0.88
CA ARG A 64 10.54 -13.60 -1.69
C ARG A 64 9.18 -12.92 -1.48
N ILE A 65 8.27 -13.08 -2.44
CA ILE A 65 6.94 -12.46 -2.39
C ILE A 65 6.14 -12.92 -1.15
N ASP A 66 6.23 -14.21 -0.80
CA ASP A 66 5.62 -14.79 0.39
C ASP A 66 6.14 -14.15 1.70
N GLY A 67 7.45 -13.90 1.80
CA GLY A 67 8.06 -13.20 2.93
C GLY A 67 7.59 -11.75 3.05
N LEU A 68 7.43 -11.06 1.92
CA LEU A 68 6.92 -9.69 1.90
C LEU A 68 5.43 -9.63 2.29
N ALA A 69 4.64 -10.58 1.79
CA ALA A 69 3.24 -10.74 2.16
C ALA A 69 3.09 -11.08 3.66
N ALA A 70 3.91 -11.98 4.19
CA ALA A 70 3.94 -12.31 5.61
C ALA A 70 4.28 -11.08 6.47
N THR A 71 5.24 -10.26 6.02
CA THR A 71 5.60 -8.99 6.69
C THR A 71 4.41 -8.04 6.75
N LEU A 72 3.72 -7.82 5.62
CA LEU A 72 2.50 -6.99 5.58
C LEU A 72 1.41 -7.56 6.49
N LEU A 73 1.17 -8.87 6.46
CA LEU A 73 0.18 -9.51 7.31
C LEU A 73 0.50 -9.34 8.80
N ASN A 74 1.76 -9.47 9.19
CA ASN A 74 2.20 -9.24 10.57
C ASN A 74 1.99 -7.77 10.98
N CYS A 75 2.33 -6.79 10.12
CA CYS A 75 2.06 -5.38 10.40
C CYS A 75 0.58 -5.06 10.63
N ILE A 76 -0.32 -5.77 9.93
CA ILE A 76 -1.78 -5.65 10.12
C ILE A 76 -2.20 -6.30 11.45
N LYS A 77 -1.68 -7.49 11.76
CA LYS A 77 -1.96 -8.20 13.03
C LYS A 77 -1.49 -7.41 14.24
N ASP A 78 -0.30 -6.81 14.18
CA ASP A 78 0.25 -5.97 15.24
C ASP A 78 -0.59 -4.70 15.51
N ARG A 79 -1.45 -4.33 14.55
CA ARG A 79 -2.39 -3.21 14.62
C ARG A 79 -3.83 -3.69 14.73
N HIS A 80 -4.06 -4.82 15.37
CA HIS A 80 -5.37 -5.46 15.47
C HIS A 80 -6.52 -4.48 15.78
N ASP A 81 -6.35 -3.61 16.78
CA ASP A 81 -7.37 -2.64 17.20
C ASP A 81 -7.75 -1.63 16.11
N ASP A 82 -6.86 -1.35 15.15
CA ASP A 82 -7.14 -0.49 14.00
C ASP A 82 -8.02 -1.17 12.95
N PHE A 83 -8.14 -2.49 13.02
CA PHE A 83 -8.55 -3.37 11.93
C PHE A 83 -9.69 -4.34 12.30
N GLU A 84 -9.86 -4.68 13.59
CA GLU A 84 -10.79 -5.70 14.11
C GLU A 84 -12.25 -5.50 13.69
N SER A 85 -12.71 -4.25 13.54
CA SER A 85 -14.12 -3.94 13.27
C SER A 85 -14.38 -3.24 11.93
N ARG A 86 -13.40 -3.22 11.01
CA ARG A 86 -13.44 -2.36 9.81
C ARG A 86 -13.26 -3.13 8.52
N LYS A 87 -13.99 -2.71 7.48
CA LYS A 87 -13.77 -3.21 6.12
C LYS A 87 -12.40 -2.76 5.62
N PHE A 88 -11.65 -3.71 5.06
CA PHE A 88 -10.36 -3.46 4.44
C PHE A 88 -10.52 -3.15 2.96
N VAL A 89 -9.73 -2.19 2.48
CA VAL A 89 -9.54 -1.93 1.06
C VAL A 89 -8.05 -1.85 0.83
N PHE A 90 -7.54 -2.67 -0.08
CA PHE A 90 -6.16 -2.62 -0.53
C PHE A 90 -6.08 -1.82 -1.82
N ILE A 91 -5.01 -1.03 -1.94
CA ILE A 91 -4.65 -0.33 -3.18
C ILE A 91 -3.23 -0.76 -3.51
N GLY A 92 -3.07 -1.64 -4.48
CA GLY A 92 -1.76 -2.08 -4.96
C GLY A 92 -1.38 -1.36 -6.24
N SER A 93 -0.20 -0.75 -6.29
CA SER A 93 0.39 -0.20 -7.52
C SER A 93 1.43 -1.16 -8.07
N CYS A 94 1.32 -1.52 -9.36
CA CYS A 94 2.26 -2.42 -10.04
C CYS A 94 2.55 -3.70 -9.22
N PHE A 95 3.82 -3.96 -8.87
CA PHE A 95 4.23 -5.11 -8.05
C PHE A 95 3.54 -5.16 -6.68
N GLY A 96 3.16 -4.02 -6.10
CA GLY A 96 2.41 -3.96 -4.85
C GLY A 96 1.05 -4.68 -4.94
N GLY A 97 0.44 -4.75 -6.13
CA GLY A 97 -0.76 -5.55 -6.37
C GLY A 97 -0.52 -7.05 -6.23
N ILE A 98 0.65 -7.54 -6.62
CA ILE A 98 1.04 -8.96 -6.47
C ILE A 98 1.24 -9.28 -4.99
N VAL A 99 1.90 -8.40 -4.23
CA VAL A 99 2.07 -8.55 -2.78
C VAL A 99 0.70 -8.65 -2.08
N VAL A 100 -0.25 -7.79 -2.46
CA VAL A 100 -1.63 -7.84 -1.94
C VAL A 100 -2.32 -9.15 -2.30
N ALA A 101 -2.19 -9.63 -3.55
CA ALA A 101 -2.77 -10.90 -3.97
C ALA A 101 -2.23 -12.06 -3.13
N GLU A 102 -0.91 -12.10 -2.89
CA GLU A 102 -0.29 -13.11 -2.05
C GLU A 102 -0.84 -13.07 -0.62
N VAL A 103 -0.93 -11.89 0.01
CA VAL A 103 -1.54 -11.76 1.36
C VAL A 103 -2.94 -12.38 1.43
N ILE A 104 -3.76 -12.16 0.40
CA ILE A 104 -5.12 -12.70 0.34
C ILE A 104 -5.10 -14.22 0.18
N ILE A 105 -4.20 -14.76 -0.63
CA ILE A 105 -4.03 -16.20 -0.86
C ILE A 105 -3.50 -16.87 0.42
N SER A 106 -2.42 -16.37 1.00
CA SER A 106 -1.81 -16.94 2.21
C SER A 106 -2.81 -16.92 3.39
N ARG A 107 -3.67 -15.90 3.48
CA ARG A 107 -4.76 -15.88 4.48
C ARG A 107 -5.80 -16.97 4.25
N ARG A 108 -6.15 -17.29 3.01
CA ARG A 108 -7.14 -18.34 2.67
C ARG A 108 -6.59 -19.76 2.87
N GLY A 109 -5.28 -19.93 2.76
CA GLY A 109 -4.60 -21.21 3.04
C GLY A 109 -4.41 -21.51 4.52
N LEU A 110 -4.64 -20.54 5.41
CA LEU A 110 -4.66 -20.75 6.87
C LEU A 110 -6.09 -21.10 7.29
N PRO A 111 -6.38 -22.34 7.74
CA PRO A 111 -7.70 -22.68 8.24
C PRO A 111 -8.00 -21.81 9.47
N ASN A 112 -9.09 -21.05 9.40
CA ASN A 112 -9.77 -20.34 10.49
C ASN A 112 -8.87 -19.87 11.64
N GLN A 113 -8.20 -18.74 11.45
CA GLN A 113 -7.81 -17.88 12.57
C GLN A 113 -8.38 -16.50 12.36
N PHE A 114 -9.71 -16.36 12.35
CA PHE A 114 -10.51 -15.20 12.76
C PHE A 114 -11.96 -15.66 12.92
#